data_AF-A0A8B6XG17-F1
#
_entry.id   AF-A0A8B6XG17-F1
#
_cell.length_a   1.000
_cell.length_b   1.000
_cell.length_c   1.000
_cell.angle_alpha   90.00
_cell.angle_beta   90.00
_cell.angle_gamma   90.00
#
_symmetry.space_group_name_H-M   'P 1'
#
loop_
_entity.id
_entity.type
_entity.pdbx_description
1 polymer ?
#
loop_
_entity_poly.entity_id
_entity_poly.type
_entity_poly.pdbx_seq_one_letter_code
_entity_poly.pdbx_strand_id
1 'polypeptide(L)'
;MSRNVSTFNTSISCGYRYCPSASLVANVQAIPIDTVYKLMGILLGLSLVGILLVIVFLDALWEETRNEQSLMNLCFSTIKHVKSPMILLLVPITIFSGMDQAFVYGDYTKTFVSCSLGIDAIGYSMMCFGAVACLVSVAIGLIVKWTGTYLVMVAGTFLYLGLMSWFLVWNTEVYPNYTFYVGAMGCGFTTAIWMSQSNAIYGVYFPKTQEAAFSIYRLFQNLGFTVSFAYADVLCTSTKIYILMGLIIFSMVLYSIAEFNYRKNVEITCKEKDVVENMNMDEKC
;
A
#
# COMPACT_ATOMS: atom_id res chain seq x y z
N MET A 1 30.72 50.86 -3.74
CA MET A 1 31.48 49.59 -3.77
C MET A 1 30.47 48.46 -3.79
N SER A 2 30.12 48.04 -5.00
CA SER A 2 29.09 47.06 -5.33
C SER A 2 29.55 45.67 -4.88
N ARG A 3 28.83 45.02 -3.96
CA ARG A 3 28.99 43.58 -3.72
C ARG A 3 27.90 42.85 -4.49
N ASN A 4 28.34 42.14 -5.53
CA ASN A 4 27.54 41.26 -6.36
C ASN A 4 26.80 40.22 -5.50
N VAL A 5 25.48 40.30 -5.48
CA VAL A 5 24.62 39.19 -5.08
C VAL A 5 24.53 38.28 -6.30
N SER A 6 25.29 37.18 -6.29
CA SER A 6 25.07 36.07 -7.21
C SER A 6 23.76 35.39 -6.85
N THR A 7 22.68 35.81 -7.51
CA THR A 7 21.41 35.09 -7.58
C THR A 7 21.63 33.75 -8.29
N PHE A 8 21.87 32.68 -7.53
CA PHE A 8 21.60 31.33 -8.02
C PHE A 8 20.07 31.19 -8.10
N ASN A 9 19.50 31.38 -9.29
CA ASN A 9 18.15 30.95 -9.60
C ASN A 9 18.12 29.41 -9.61
N THR A 10 18.01 28.78 -8.44
CA THR A 10 17.56 27.39 -8.35
C THR A 10 16.05 27.38 -8.48
N SER A 11 15.56 27.23 -9.71
CA SER A 11 14.15 26.96 -9.99
C SER A 11 13.74 25.68 -9.25
N ILE A 12 12.91 25.81 -8.21
CA ILE A 12 12.33 24.67 -7.50
C ILE A 12 11.50 23.88 -8.51
N SER A 13 11.98 22.70 -8.90
CA SER A 13 11.27 21.82 -9.82
C SER A 13 10.33 20.90 -9.06
N CYS A 14 9.04 20.97 -9.37
CA CYS A 14 8.01 20.12 -8.78
C CYS A 14 7.85 18.78 -9.53
N GLY A 15 7.02 17.89 -8.97
CA GLY A 15 6.70 16.60 -9.54
C GLY A 15 7.88 15.63 -9.55
N TYR A 16 8.07 14.92 -10.67
CA TYR A 16 9.09 13.88 -10.78
C TYR A 16 10.53 14.41 -10.67
N ARG A 17 10.78 15.67 -11.05
CA ARG A 17 12.10 16.33 -10.99
C ARG A 17 12.48 16.82 -9.59
N TYR A 18 11.57 16.70 -8.62
CA TYR A 18 11.84 17.15 -7.26
C TYR A 18 12.99 16.34 -6.63
N CYS A 19 13.98 17.05 -6.12
CA CYS A 19 15.11 16.50 -5.37
C CYS A 19 15.25 17.22 -4.03
N PRO A 20 15.41 16.48 -2.92
CA PRO A 20 15.75 17.08 -1.63
C PRO A 20 17.07 17.86 -1.74
N SER A 21 17.00 19.19 -1.66
CA SER A 21 18.18 20.06 -1.72
C SER A 21 18.55 20.49 -0.30
N ALA A 22 19.84 20.39 0.06
CA ALA A 22 20.35 20.65 1.40
C ALA A 22 20.27 22.12 1.89
N SER A 23 19.58 23.02 1.17
CA SER A 23 19.71 24.46 1.41
C SER A 23 18.50 25.32 0.99
N LEU A 24 17.29 24.77 1.01
CA LEU A 24 16.07 25.60 0.96
C LEU A 24 15.28 25.43 2.25
N VAL A 25 15.73 26.16 3.28
CA VAL A 25 14.86 26.57 4.38
C VAL A 25 13.81 27.50 3.75
N ALA A 26 12.73 26.91 3.23
CA ALA A 26 11.52 27.67 3.03
C ALA A 26 11.15 28.24 4.40
N ASN A 27 10.83 29.54 4.46
CA ASN A 27 10.22 30.14 5.65
C ASN A 27 8.98 29.32 5.99
N VAL A 28 9.12 28.35 6.91
CA VAL A 28 8.02 27.53 7.38
C VAL A 28 7.10 28.49 8.10
N GLN A 29 5.97 28.80 7.47
CA GLN A 29 4.93 29.60 8.10
C GLN A 29 4.47 28.81 9.32
N ALA A 30 4.88 29.25 10.51
CA ALA A 30 4.57 28.57 11.75
C ALA A 30 3.05 28.56 11.91
N ILE A 31 2.47 27.35 11.91
CA ILE A 31 1.04 27.18 12.12
C ILE A 31 0.72 27.61 13.55
N PRO A 32 -0.33 28.43 13.77
CA PRO A 32 -0.72 28.83 15.12
C PRO A 32 -1.00 27.61 16.00
N ILE A 33 -0.46 27.63 17.23
CA ILE A 33 -0.57 26.54 18.20
C ILE A 33 -2.05 26.21 18.49
N ASP A 34 -2.92 27.21 18.50
CA ASP A 34 -4.37 27.04 18.71
C ASP A 34 -5.01 26.16 17.63
N THR A 35 -4.59 26.28 16.38
CA THR A 35 -5.09 25.46 15.27
C THR A 35 -4.63 24.01 15.42
N VAL A 36 -3.38 23.80 15.86
CA VAL A 36 -2.83 22.47 16.11
C VAL A 36 -3.62 21.77 17.21
N TYR A 37 -3.86 22.43 18.36
CA TYR A 37 -4.65 21.83 19.45
C TYR A 37 -6.10 21.54 19.05
N LYS A 38 -6.73 22.40 18.25
CA LYS A 38 -8.08 22.14 17.70
C LYS A 38 -8.11 20.87 16.84
N LEU A 39 -7.14 20.72 15.92
CA LEU A 39 -7.05 19.53 15.07
C LEU A 39 -6.76 18.26 15.88
N MET A 40 -5.83 18.32 16.83
CA MET A 40 -5.54 17.20 17.74
C MET A 40 -6.78 16.81 18.56
N GLY A 41 -7.52 17.78 19.10
CA GLY A 41 -8.76 17.53 19.84
C GLY A 41 -9.82 16.85 19.00
N ILE A 42 -10.04 17.30 17.76
CA ILE A 42 -10.99 16.66 16.83
C ILE A 42 -10.57 15.23 16.51
N LEU A 43 -9.28 14.99 16.23
CA LEU A 43 -8.76 13.65 15.94
C LEU A 43 -8.93 12.69 17.13
N LEU A 44 -8.65 13.16 18.35
CA LEU A 44 -8.87 12.38 19.57
C LEU A 44 -10.35 12.07 19.79
N GLY A 45 -11.23 13.05 19.61
CA GLY A 45 -12.68 12.86 19.69
C GLY A 45 -13.18 11.79 18.71
N LEU A 46 -12.77 11.87 17.44
CA LEU A 46 -13.12 10.87 16.42
C LEU A 46 -12.58 9.48 16.75
N SER A 47 -11.38 9.40 17.32
CA SER A 47 -10.77 8.13 17.75
C SER A 47 -11.56 7.49 18.90
N LEU A 48 -12.01 8.28 19.88
CA LEU A 48 -12.87 7.81 20.98
C LEU A 48 -14.23 7.33 20.48
N VAL A 49 -14.83 8.05 19.53
CA VAL A 49 -16.06 7.60 18.85
C VAL A 49 -15.81 6.27 18.14
N GLY A 50 -14.69 6.10 17.45
CA GLY A 50 -14.32 4.83 16.82
C GLY A 50 -14.21 3.68 17.82
N ILE A 51 -13.57 3.90 18.97
CA ILE A 51 -13.49 2.91 20.06
C ILE A 51 -14.88 2.56 20.59
N LEU A 52 -15.74 3.56 20.81
CA LEU A 52 -17.11 3.35 21.27
C LEU A 52 -17.91 2.50 20.27
N LEU A 53 -17.78 2.78 18.97
CA LEU A 53 -18.43 1.99 17.92
C LEU A 53 -17.97 0.54 17.93
N VAL A 54 -16.67 0.29 18.10
CA VAL A 54 -16.15 -1.09 18.23
C VAL A 54 -16.72 -1.78 19.46
N ILE A 55 -16.76 -1.13 20.62
CA ILE A 55 -17.29 -1.73 21.86
C ILE A 55 -18.79 -2.07 21.75
N VAL A 56 -19.56 -1.23 21.06
CA VAL A 56 -21.03 -1.39 20.97
C VAL A 56 -21.43 -2.35 19.85
N PHE A 57 -20.74 -2.33 18.71
CA PHE A 57 -21.17 -3.04 17.50
C PHE A 57 -20.32 -4.25 17.13
N LEU A 58 -19.09 -4.40 17.66
CA LEU A 58 -18.26 -5.55 17.34
C LEU A 58 -18.54 -6.69 18.33
N ASP A 59 -19.12 -7.77 17.82
CA ASP A 59 -19.27 -9.00 18.59
C ASP A 59 -17.90 -9.59 18.93
N ALA A 60 -17.75 -10.05 20.17
CA ALA A 60 -16.54 -10.72 20.61
C ALA A 60 -16.39 -12.07 19.88
N LEU A 61 -15.42 -12.15 18.98
CA LEU A 61 -14.94 -13.42 18.41
C LEU A 61 -14.17 -14.17 19.49
N TRP A 62 -14.84 -15.11 20.17
CA TRP A 62 -14.20 -15.97 21.16
C TRP A 62 -13.51 -17.14 20.46
N GLU A 63 -12.18 -17.15 20.41
CA GLU A 63 -11.42 -18.35 20.04
C GLU A 63 -11.19 -19.24 21.26
N GLU A 64 -11.57 -20.51 21.15
CA GLU A 64 -11.56 -21.48 22.25
C GLU A 64 -10.16 -22.01 22.62
N THR A 65 -9.08 -21.53 21.99
CA THR A 65 -7.73 -22.06 22.22
C THR A 65 -6.64 -20.99 22.27
N ARG A 66 -6.83 -19.96 23.11
CA ARG A 66 -5.73 -19.06 23.49
C ARG A 66 -4.79 -19.78 24.45
N ASN A 67 -3.93 -20.63 23.90
CA ASN A 67 -2.81 -21.18 24.66
C ASN A 67 -1.94 -19.99 25.10
N GLU A 68 -1.63 -19.87 26.39
CA GLU A 68 -0.76 -18.81 26.95
C GLU A 68 0.67 -18.98 26.43
N GLN A 69 0.89 -18.65 25.16
CA GLN A 69 2.20 -18.64 24.57
C GLN A 69 2.87 -17.31 24.90
N SER A 70 3.99 -17.40 25.62
CA SER A 70 4.91 -16.29 25.84
C SER A 70 5.14 -15.50 24.55
N LEU A 71 5.18 -14.16 24.63
CA LEU A 71 5.44 -13.25 23.50
C LEU A 71 6.69 -13.65 22.69
N MET A 72 7.69 -14.23 23.35
CA MET A 72 8.90 -14.75 22.70
C MET A 72 8.62 -15.98 21.84
N ASN A 73 7.75 -16.88 22.31
CA ASN A 73 7.33 -18.06 21.55
C ASN A 73 6.40 -17.66 20.40
N LEU A 74 5.57 -16.62 20.57
CA LEU A 74 4.79 -16.03 19.49
C LEU A 74 5.72 -15.43 18.42
N CYS A 75 6.72 -14.64 18.83
CA CYS A 75 7.69 -14.05 17.90
C CYS A 75 8.50 -15.13 17.16
N PHE A 76 8.96 -16.16 17.87
CA PHE A 76 9.65 -17.29 17.25
C PHE A 76 8.75 -18.09 16.30
N SER A 77 7.47 -18.26 16.64
CA SER A 77 6.47 -18.90 15.78
C SER A 77 6.17 -18.07 14.54
N THR A 78 6.07 -16.75 14.66
CA THR A 78 5.97 -15.81 13.54
C THR A 78 7.19 -15.91 12.64
N ILE A 79 8.41 -15.90 13.20
CA ILE A 79 9.67 -16.07 12.42
C ILE A 79 9.72 -17.43 11.71
N LYS A 80 9.29 -18.49 12.38
CA LYS A 80 9.18 -19.84 11.78
C LYS A 80 8.16 -19.86 10.64
N HIS A 81 7.06 -19.12 10.77
CA HIS A 81 6.03 -19.01 9.74
C HIS A 81 6.50 -18.15 8.55
N VAL A 82 7.24 -17.06 8.80
CA VAL A 82 7.93 -16.25 7.76
C VAL A 82 8.89 -17.11 6.93
N LYS A 83 9.54 -18.12 7.53
CA LYS A 83 10.40 -19.06 6.80
C LYS A 83 9.65 -20.03 5.89
N SER A 84 8.31 -20.02 5.88
CA SER A 84 7.59 -20.80 4.89
C SER A 84 7.89 -20.25 3.49
N PRO A 85 8.21 -21.12 2.51
CA PRO A 85 8.63 -20.69 1.18
C PRO A 85 7.54 -19.87 0.48
N MET A 86 6.27 -20.11 0.80
CA MET A 86 5.13 -19.40 0.25
C MET A 86 5.03 -17.96 0.75
N ILE A 87 5.19 -17.72 2.07
CA ILE A 87 5.18 -16.36 2.62
C ILE A 87 6.36 -15.57 2.08
N LEU A 88 7.54 -16.17 1.97
CA LEU A 88 8.73 -15.50 1.43
C LEU A 88 8.51 -14.98 0.00
N LEU A 89 7.78 -15.71 -0.84
CA LEU A 89 7.42 -15.26 -2.20
C LEU A 89 6.43 -14.09 -2.20
N LEU A 90 5.60 -13.95 -1.16
CA LEU A 90 4.63 -12.85 -0.99
C LEU A 90 5.19 -11.63 -0.26
N VAL A 91 6.37 -11.74 0.36
CA VAL A 91 7.00 -10.62 1.07
C VAL A 91 7.21 -9.40 0.16
N PRO A 92 7.77 -9.53 -1.07
CA PRO A 92 8.06 -8.35 -1.89
C PRO A 92 6.82 -7.58 -2.31
N ILE A 93 5.72 -8.28 -2.64
CA ILE A 93 4.45 -7.61 -3.00
C ILE A 93 3.83 -6.88 -1.81
N THR A 94 4.03 -7.41 -0.60
CA THR A 94 3.57 -6.80 0.64
C THR A 94 4.37 -5.55 1.00
N ILE A 95 5.70 -5.60 0.85
CA ILE A 95 6.58 -4.44 1.03
C ILE A 95 6.23 -3.35 0.01
N PHE A 96 6.03 -3.74 -1.26
CA PHE A 96 5.59 -2.84 -2.31
C PHE A 96 4.28 -2.13 -1.94
N SER A 97 3.28 -2.85 -1.42
CA SER A 97 1.99 -2.24 -1.01
C SER A 97 2.16 -1.14 0.05
N GLY A 98 3.10 -1.32 0.99
CA GLY A 98 3.44 -0.29 1.98
C GLY A 98 4.17 0.90 1.36
N MET A 99 5.15 0.64 0.48
CA MET A 99 5.89 1.69 -0.22
C MET A 99 4.99 2.51 -1.15
N ASP A 100 4.05 1.88 -1.85
CA ASP A 100 3.07 2.56 -2.70
C ASP A 100 2.23 3.56 -1.89
N GLN A 101 1.68 3.12 -0.75
CA GLN A 101 0.91 4.00 0.13
C GLN A 101 1.77 5.14 0.70
N ALA A 102 3.01 4.85 1.09
CA ALA A 102 3.94 5.88 1.57
C ALA A 102 4.26 6.90 0.48
N PHE A 103 4.43 6.46 -0.77
CA PHE A 103 4.61 7.34 -1.92
C PHE A 103 3.41 8.24 -2.12
N VAL A 104 2.18 7.73 -2.04
CA VAL A 104 0.97 8.56 -2.18
C VAL A 104 0.83 9.56 -1.03
N TYR A 105 1.01 9.13 0.22
CA TYR A 105 0.79 9.98 1.39
C TYR A 105 1.89 11.00 1.61
N GLY A 106 3.13 10.65 1.27
CA GLY A 106 4.31 11.49 1.48
C GLY A 106 4.77 12.20 0.22
N ASP A 107 5.16 11.45 -0.81
CA ASP A 107 5.82 12.01 -1.98
C ASP A 107 4.85 12.68 -2.95
N TYR A 108 3.73 12.05 -3.26
CA TYR A 108 2.74 12.59 -4.18
C TYR A 108 2.13 13.91 -3.65
N THR A 109 1.71 13.91 -2.38
CA THR A 109 1.19 15.12 -1.71
C THR A 109 2.23 16.23 -1.60
N LYS A 110 3.49 15.92 -1.25
CA LYS A 110 4.56 16.91 -1.10
C LYS A 110 5.03 17.45 -2.44
N THR A 111 5.39 16.56 -3.37
CA THR A 111 6.17 16.92 -4.56
C THR A 111 5.30 17.28 -5.76
N PHE A 112 4.11 16.69 -5.91
CA PHE A 112 3.19 17.05 -6.99
C PHE A 112 2.19 18.10 -6.53
N VAL A 113 1.41 17.79 -5.49
CA VAL A 113 0.28 18.62 -5.07
C VAL A 113 0.74 19.90 -4.38
N SER A 114 1.43 19.79 -3.23
CA SER A 114 1.81 20.94 -2.40
C SER A 114 2.76 21.88 -3.13
N CYS A 115 3.74 21.33 -3.86
CA CYS A 115 4.71 22.11 -4.62
C CYS A 115 4.05 22.95 -5.74
N SER A 116 3.02 22.43 -6.41
CA SER A 116 2.40 23.09 -7.58
C SER A 116 1.14 23.89 -7.25
N LEU A 117 0.27 23.36 -6.37
CA LEU A 117 -1.03 23.93 -6.03
C LEU A 117 -1.08 24.56 -4.63
N GLY A 118 -0.09 24.29 -3.77
CA GLY A 118 -0.09 24.69 -2.37
C GLY A 118 -0.68 23.64 -1.41
N ILE A 119 -0.48 23.88 -0.12
CA ILE A 119 -0.80 22.95 0.97
C ILE A 119 -2.32 22.72 1.10
N ASP A 120 -3.12 23.74 0.80
CA ASP A 120 -4.59 23.68 0.92
C ASP A 120 -5.21 22.65 -0.04
N ALA A 121 -4.54 22.34 -1.15
CA ALA A 121 -5.01 21.39 -2.16
C ALA A 121 -4.80 19.91 -1.76
N ILE A 122 -4.01 19.63 -0.72
CA ILE A 122 -3.69 18.26 -0.28
C ILE A 122 -4.95 17.53 0.18
N GLY A 123 -5.78 18.19 0.99
CA GLY A 123 -7.01 17.61 1.53
C GLY A 123 -7.98 17.18 0.41
N TYR A 124 -8.23 18.08 -0.55
CA TYR A 124 -9.10 17.78 -1.70
C TYR A 124 -8.57 16.62 -2.55
N SER A 125 -7.25 16.55 -2.76
CA SER A 125 -6.62 15.45 -3.51
C SER A 125 -6.78 14.11 -2.80
N MET A 126 -6.56 14.07 -1.49
CA MET A 126 -6.71 12.86 -0.68
C MET A 126 -8.18 12.42 -0.54
N MET A 127 -9.13 13.36 -0.58
CA MET A 127 -10.57 13.02 -0.67
C MET A 127 -10.89 12.29 -1.97
N CYS A 128 -10.39 12.77 -3.12
CA CYS A 128 -10.57 12.10 -4.41
C CYS A 128 -9.92 10.71 -4.42
N PHE A 129 -8.70 10.59 -3.89
CA PHE A 129 -8.01 9.32 -3.70
C PHE A 129 -8.87 8.33 -2.89
N GLY A 130 -9.35 8.76 -1.71
CA GLY A 130 -10.14 7.92 -0.81
C GLY A 130 -11.48 7.49 -1.42
N ALA A 131 -12.21 8.42 -2.05
CA ALA A 131 -13.50 8.12 -2.68
C ALA A 131 -13.36 7.07 -3.78
N VAL A 132 -12.36 7.21 -4.66
CA VAL A 132 -12.10 6.22 -5.72
C VAL A 132 -11.62 4.91 -5.13
N ALA A 133 -10.73 4.93 -4.14
CA ALA A 133 -10.25 3.71 -3.49
C ALA A 133 -11.40 2.89 -2.89
N CYS A 134 -12.38 3.55 -2.25
CA CYS A 134 -13.58 2.88 -1.73
C CYS A 134 -14.43 2.23 -2.83
N LEU A 135 -14.76 2.99 -3.89
CA LEU A 135 -15.58 2.48 -5.00
C LEU A 135 -14.91 1.32 -5.72
N VAL A 136 -13.61 1.45 -5.98
CA VAL A 136 -12.80 0.44 -6.68
C VAL A 136 -12.62 -0.82 -5.83
N SER A 137 -12.44 -0.69 -4.51
CA SER A 137 -12.37 -1.85 -3.61
C SER A 137 -13.63 -2.72 -3.67
N VAL A 138 -14.81 -2.09 -3.73
CA VAL A 138 -16.09 -2.80 -3.89
C VAL A 138 -16.19 -3.44 -5.27
N ALA A 139 -15.89 -2.69 -6.33
CA ALA A 139 -15.96 -3.18 -7.70
C ALA A 139 -15.05 -4.38 -7.94
N ILE A 140 -13.80 -4.33 -7.44
CA ILE A 140 -12.84 -5.42 -7.55
C ILE A 140 -13.34 -6.67 -6.82
N GLY A 141 -13.91 -6.51 -5.61
CA GLY A 141 -14.51 -7.63 -4.88
C GLY A 141 -15.58 -8.38 -5.68
N LEU A 142 -16.29 -7.69 -6.56
CA LEU A 142 -17.26 -8.31 -7.48
C LEU A 142 -16.57 -8.93 -8.71
N ILE A 143 -15.62 -8.22 -9.32
CA ILE A 143 -14.91 -8.66 -10.54
C ILE A 143 -14.12 -9.95 -10.30
N VAL A 144 -13.44 -10.06 -9.15
CA VAL A 144 -12.61 -11.22 -8.79
C VAL A 144 -13.41 -12.53 -8.78
N LYS A 145 -14.72 -12.49 -8.49
CA LYS A 145 -15.58 -13.68 -8.56
C LYS A 145 -15.65 -14.29 -9.96
N TRP A 146 -15.44 -13.48 -11.00
CA TRP A 146 -15.56 -13.88 -12.40
C TRP A 146 -14.20 -14.13 -13.03
N THR A 147 -13.21 -13.28 -12.76
CA THR A 147 -11.89 -13.33 -13.41
C THR A 147 -10.83 -14.06 -12.58
N GLY A 148 -11.04 -14.24 -11.28
CA GLY A 148 -10.03 -14.71 -10.35
C GLY A 148 -8.98 -13.64 -9.99
N THR A 149 -8.32 -13.86 -8.86
CA THR A 149 -7.35 -12.93 -8.23
C THR A 149 -6.12 -12.68 -9.10
N TYR A 150 -5.56 -13.73 -9.71
CA TYR A 150 -4.34 -13.62 -10.51
C TYR A 150 -4.49 -12.65 -11.69
N LEU A 151 -5.58 -12.74 -12.44
CA LEU A 151 -5.82 -11.87 -13.59
C LEU A 151 -5.98 -10.40 -13.19
N VAL A 152 -6.68 -10.14 -12.07
CA VAL A 152 -6.83 -8.78 -11.54
C VAL A 152 -5.49 -8.19 -11.13
N MET A 153 -4.62 -8.99 -10.51
CA MET A 153 -3.28 -8.56 -10.11
C MET A 153 -2.41 -8.21 -11.32
N VAL A 154 -2.42 -9.05 -12.36
CA VAL A 154 -1.69 -8.79 -13.62
C VAL A 154 -2.19 -7.52 -14.30
N ALA A 155 -3.51 -7.34 -14.41
CA ALA A 155 -4.09 -6.11 -14.96
C ALA A 155 -3.72 -4.88 -14.12
N GLY A 156 -3.74 -5.01 -12.80
CA GLY A 156 -3.32 -3.98 -11.86
C GLY A 156 -1.86 -3.57 -12.05
N THR A 157 -0.97 -4.51 -12.37
CA THR A 157 0.44 -4.20 -12.68
C THR A 157 0.57 -3.28 -13.88
N PHE A 158 -0.14 -3.58 -14.97
CA PHE A 158 -0.09 -2.75 -16.18
C PHE A 158 -0.67 -1.36 -15.93
N LEU A 159 -1.79 -1.28 -15.20
CA LEU A 159 -2.38 0.01 -14.82
C LEU A 159 -1.45 0.83 -13.93
N TYR A 160 -0.78 0.18 -12.98
CA TYR A 160 0.19 0.83 -12.09
C TYR A 160 1.41 1.34 -12.85
N LEU A 161 2.00 0.51 -13.72
CA LEU A 161 3.13 0.92 -14.55
C LEU A 161 2.76 2.06 -15.50
N GLY A 162 1.55 2.03 -16.06
CA GLY A 162 1.01 3.12 -16.87
C GLY A 162 0.90 4.43 -16.08
N LEU A 163 0.34 4.38 -14.87
CA LEU A 163 0.21 5.54 -13.99
C LEU A 163 1.58 6.11 -13.58
N MET A 164 2.52 5.26 -13.18
CA MET A 164 3.87 5.68 -12.79
C MET A 164 4.67 6.23 -13.97
N SER A 165 4.51 5.66 -15.17
CA SER A 165 5.10 6.19 -16.39
C SER A 165 4.52 7.56 -16.74
N TRP A 166 3.21 7.75 -16.56
CA TRP A 166 2.58 9.06 -16.75
C TRP A 166 3.17 10.10 -15.78
N PHE A 167 3.37 9.76 -14.50
CA PHE A 167 4.02 10.68 -13.55
C PHE A 167 5.45 11.08 -13.93
N LEU A 168 6.20 10.23 -14.66
CA LEU A 168 7.54 10.58 -15.15
C LEU A 168 7.55 11.54 -16.34
N VAL A 169 6.52 11.48 -17.19
CA VAL A 169 6.41 12.35 -18.39
C VAL A 169 5.64 13.63 -18.07
N TRP A 170 4.83 13.60 -17.01
CA TRP A 170 3.97 14.72 -16.63
C TRP A 170 4.81 15.90 -16.12
N ASN A 171 4.77 17.00 -16.89
CA ASN A 171 5.31 18.28 -16.46
C ASN A 171 4.28 19.03 -15.63
N THR A 172 4.52 19.25 -14.34
CA THR A 172 3.57 19.89 -13.43
C THR A 172 3.39 21.40 -13.65
N GLU A 173 4.27 22.06 -14.42
CA GLU A 173 4.25 23.53 -14.62
C GLU A 173 3.17 24.01 -15.60
N VAL A 174 2.72 23.15 -16.51
CA VAL A 174 1.92 23.56 -17.68
C VAL A 174 0.43 23.17 -17.56
N TYR A 175 0.07 22.31 -16.61
CA TYR A 175 -1.23 21.65 -16.60
C TYR A 175 -2.25 22.34 -15.66
N PRO A 176 -3.54 22.28 -16.01
CA PRO A 176 -4.62 22.80 -15.17
C PRO A 176 -4.76 21.99 -13.87
N ASN A 177 -5.24 22.67 -12.82
CA ASN A 177 -5.37 22.14 -11.46
C ASN A 177 -6.10 20.79 -11.36
N TYR A 178 -7.01 20.47 -12.29
CA TYR A 178 -7.76 19.20 -12.26
C TYR A 178 -6.88 17.96 -12.47
N THR A 179 -5.73 18.10 -13.15
CA THR A 179 -4.85 16.96 -13.48
C THR A 179 -4.27 16.32 -12.22
N PHE A 180 -4.06 17.11 -11.17
CA PHE A 180 -3.66 16.64 -9.85
C PHE A 180 -4.76 15.79 -9.22
N TYR A 181 -6.02 16.20 -9.27
CA TYR A 181 -7.10 15.36 -8.75
C TYR A 181 -7.23 14.04 -9.53
N VAL A 182 -7.06 14.06 -10.85
CA VAL A 182 -7.06 12.83 -11.68
C VAL A 182 -5.89 11.92 -11.31
N GLY A 183 -4.69 12.46 -11.07
CA GLY A 183 -3.55 11.70 -10.57
C GLY A 183 -3.84 11.03 -9.23
N ALA A 184 -4.47 11.75 -8.29
CA ALA A 184 -4.87 11.22 -7.00
C ALA A 184 -5.92 10.10 -7.11
N MET A 185 -6.90 10.27 -8.02
CA MET A 185 -7.87 9.23 -8.34
C MET A 185 -7.20 7.98 -8.94
N GLY A 186 -6.22 8.16 -9.82
CA GLY A 186 -5.41 7.07 -10.38
C GLY A 186 -4.65 6.31 -9.29
N CYS A 187 -3.99 7.01 -8.37
CA CYS A 187 -3.35 6.40 -7.21
C CYS A 187 -4.37 5.63 -6.35
N GLY A 188 -5.55 6.19 -6.11
CA GLY A 188 -6.62 5.55 -5.33
C GLY A 188 -7.11 4.27 -5.98
N PHE A 189 -7.25 4.29 -7.30
CA PHE A 189 -7.62 3.12 -8.10
C PHE A 189 -6.58 2.00 -7.96
N THR A 190 -5.29 2.29 -8.14
CA THR A 190 -4.24 1.27 -8.09
C THR A 190 -4.00 0.77 -6.67
N THR A 191 -3.99 1.65 -5.66
CA THR A 191 -3.80 1.26 -4.26
C THR A 191 -4.94 0.36 -3.78
N ALA A 192 -6.18 0.60 -4.22
CA ALA A 192 -7.32 -0.28 -3.91
C ALA A 192 -7.12 -1.70 -4.46
N ILE A 193 -6.60 -1.85 -5.69
CA ILE A 193 -6.25 -3.17 -6.24
C ILE A 193 -5.27 -3.88 -5.32
N TRP A 194 -4.12 -3.24 -5.04
CA TRP A 194 -3.06 -3.88 -4.28
C TRP A 194 -3.48 -4.22 -2.86
N MET A 195 -4.19 -3.31 -2.19
CA MET A 195 -4.64 -3.52 -0.81
C MET A 195 -5.68 -4.64 -0.73
N SER A 196 -6.75 -4.59 -1.54
CA SER A 196 -7.82 -5.57 -1.47
C SER A 196 -7.35 -6.96 -1.91
N GLN A 197 -6.59 -7.04 -3.00
CA GLN A 197 -6.13 -8.33 -3.52
C GLN A 197 -5.05 -8.97 -2.65
N SER A 198 -4.10 -8.20 -2.13
CA SER A 198 -3.08 -8.77 -1.22
C SER A 198 -3.73 -9.34 0.03
N ASN A 199 -4.68 -8.63 0.64
CA ASN A 199 -5.43 -9.15 1.79
C ASN A 199 -6.21 -10.43 1.44
N ALA A 200 -6.82 -10.50 0.26
CA ALA A 200 -7.54 -11.70 -0.20
C ALA A 200 -6.60 -12.90 -0.40
N ILE A 201 -5.41 -12.70 -1.00
CA ILE A 201 -4.42 -13.76 -1.21
C ILE A 201 -4.00 -14.37 0.14
N TYR A 202 -3.68 -13.53 1.13
CA TYR A 202 -3.30 -14.01 2.45
C TYR A 202 -4.44 -14.79 3.14
N GLY A 203 -5.69 -14.36 2.97
CA GLY A 203 -6.86 -15.06 3.49
C GLY A 203 -7.12 -16.43 2.85
N VAL A 204 -6.87 -16.57 1.54
CA VAL A 204 -7.07 -17.82 0.78
C VAL A 204 -5.90 -18.79 0.94
N TYR A 205 -4.66 -18.30 0.99
CA TYR A 205 -3.47 -19.15 1.07
C TYR A 205 -3.29 -19.79 2.45
N PHE A 206 -3.75 -19.13 3.52
CA PHE A 206 -3.53 -19.57 4.90
C PHE A 206 -4.83 -19.69 5.70
N PRO A 207 -5.82 -20.51 5.27
CA PRO A 207 -7.12 -20.58 5.92
C PRO A 207 -7.07 -21.10 7.36
N LYS A 208 -6.06 -21.93 7.70
CA LYS A 208 -5.88 -22.48 9.04
C LYS A 208 -5.05 -21.58 9.98
N THR A 209 -4.35 -20.59 9.45
CA THR A 209 -3.40 -19.74 10.21
C THR A 209 -3.54 -18.27 9.79
N GLN A 210 -4.79 -17.80 9.64
CA GLN A 210 -5.09 -16.46 9.12
C GLN A 210 -4.51 -15.36 10.01
N GLU A 211 -4.64 -15.46 11.34
CA GLU A 211 -4.13 -14.45 12.27
C GLU A 211 -2.62 -14.22 12.14
N ALA A 212 -1.85 -15.31 12.08
CA ALA A 212 -0.40 -15.26 11.92
C ALA A 212 -0.02 -14.70 10.54
N ALA A 213 -0.72 -15.11 9.48
CA ALA A 213 -0.48 -14.66 8.12
C ALA A 213 -0.77 -13.15 7.97
N PHE A 214 -1.89 -12.66 8.51
CA PHE A 214 -2.23 -11.23 8.51
C PHE A 214 -1.28 -10.40 9.37
N SER A 215 -0.82 -10.94 10.50
CA SER A 215 0.20 -10.29 11.33
C SER A 215 1.51 -10.08 10.56
N ILE A 216 1.95 -11.10 9.82
CA ILE A 216 3.14 -11.01 8.95
C ILE A 216 2.92 -10.03 7.80
N TYR A 217 1.75 -10.07 7.17
CA TYR A 217 1.39 -9.11 6.13
C TYR A 217 1.52 -7.67 6.64
N ARG A 218 0.92 -7.37 7.81
CA ARG A 218 1.02 -6.04 8.43
C ARG A 218 2.46 -5.66 8.79
N LEU A 219 3.26 -6.61 9.28
CA LEU A 219 4.67 -6.38 9.59
C LEU A 219 5.45 -5.93 8.35
N PHE A 220 5.36 -6.68 7.24
CA PHE A 220 6.10 -6.34 6.01
C PHE A 220 5.54 -5.11 5.30
N GLN A 221 4.23 -4.85 5.42
CA GLN A 221 3.63 -3.62 4.90
C GLN A 221 4.18 -2.40 5.66
N ASN A 222 4.25 -2.47 6.99
CA ASN A 222 4.85 -1.42 7.82
C ASN A 222 6.35 -1.24 7.54
N LEU A 223 7.09 -2.33 7.28
CA LEU A 223 8.48 -2.23 6.82
C LEU A 223 8.58 -1.45 5.51
N GLY A 224 7.65 -1.65 4.56
CA GLY A 224 7.57 -0.86 3.33
C GLY A 224 7.39 0.63 3.59
N PHE A 225 6.49 1.01 4.51
CA PHE A 225 6.33 2.40 4.95
C PHE A 225 7.62 2.96 5.54
N THR A 226 8.23 2.24 6.49
CA THR A 226 9.47 2.68 7.15
C THR A 226 10.60 2.89 6.15
N VAL A 227 10.79 1.95 5.22
CA VAL A 227 11.81 2.06 4.18
C VAL A 227 11.55 3.28 3.30
N SER A 228 10.31 3.51 2.88
CA SER A 228 9.95 4.66 2.04
C SER A 228 10.19 6.01 2.73
N PHE A 229 9.85 6.11 4.03
CA PHE A 229 10.09 7.33 4.79
C PHE A 229 11.57 7.54 5.12
N ALA A 230 12.33 6.47 5.35
CA ALA A 230 13.75 6.55 5.67
C ALA A 230 14.57 7.20 4.53
N TYR A 231 14.25 6.90 3.27
CA TYR A 231 14.93 7.53 2.12
C TYR A 231 14.21 8.77 1.58
N ALA A 232 13.12 9.23 2.21
CA ALA A 232 12.24 10.26 1.65
C ALA A 232 12.95 11.59 1.37
N ASP A 233 13.87 11.99 2.25
CA ASP A 233 14.64 13.25 2.10
C ASP A 233 16.04 13.03 1.52
N VAL A 234 16.36 11.83 1.05
CA VAL A 234 17.66 11.50 0.44
C VAL A 234 17.55 11.31 -1.07
N LEU A 235 16.47 10.66 -1.54
CA LEU A 235 16.28 10.34 -2.95
C LEU A 235 15.38 11.35 -3.66
N CYS A 236 15.69 11.63 -4.93
CA CYS A 236 14.79 12.38 -5.82
C CYS A 236 13.54 11.56 -6.17
N THR A 237 12.43 12.25 -6.43
CA THR A 237 11.13 11.62 -6.74
C THR A 237 11.21 10.69 -7.95
N SER A 238 11.92 11.07 -9.02
CA SER A 238 12.18 10.22 -10.19
C SER A 238 12.72 8.84 -9.80
N THR A 239 13.75 8.82 -8.94
CA THR A 239 14.41 7.58 -8.51
C THR A 239 13.44 6.71 -7.72
N LYS A 240 12.61 7.31 -6.86
CA LYS A 240 11.60 6.59 -6.09
C LYS A 240 10.56 5.92 -7.00
N ILE A 241 10.11 6.62 -8.04
CA ILE A 241 9.18 6.05 -9.04
C ILE A 241 9.82 4.86 -9.75
N TYR A 242 11.09 4.96 -10.18
CA TYR A 242 11.80 3.81 -10.79
C TYR A 242 11.96 2.62 -9.83
N ILE A 243 12.24 2.87 -8.55
CA ILE A 243 12.31 1.83 -7.52
C ILE A 243 10.95 1.11 -7.39
N LEU A 244 9.85 1.86 -7.32
CA LEU A 244 8.50 1.28 -7.22
C LEU A 244 8.14 0.46 -8.47
N MET A 245 8.43 0.96 -9.66
CA MET A 245 8.21 0.23 -10.91
C MET A 245 9.04 -1.06 -10.99
N GLY A 246 10.32 -1.03 -10.60
CA GLY A 246 11.15 -2.22 -10.56
C GLY A 246 10.65 -3.23 -9.53
N LEU A 247 10.26 -2.74 -8.34
CA LEU A 247 9.79 -3.58 -7.25
C LEU A 247 8.46 -4.27 -7.58
N ILE A 248 7.52 -3.60 -8.25
CA ILE A 248 6.25 -4.25 -8.64
C ILE A 248 6.46 -5.35 -9.68
N ILE A 249 7.34 -5.13 -10.66
CA ILE A 249 7.67 -6.15 -11.67
C ILE A 249 8.29 -7.37 -10.97
N PHE A 250 9.26 -7.15 -10.10
CA PHE A 250 9.88 -8.21 -9.31
C PHE A 250 8.86 -8.95 -8.43
N SER A 251 7.98 -8.20 -7.75
CA SER A 251 6.93 -8.74 -6.89
C SER A 251 5.94 -9.61 -7.67
N MET A 252 5.59 -9.22 -8.88
CA MET A 252 4.67 -9.98 -9.73
C MET A 252 5.26 -11.26 -10.29
N VAL A 253 6.57 -11.27 -10.59
CA VAL A 253 7.28 -12.50 -10.96
C VAL A 253 7.24 -13.51 -9.80
N LEU A 254 7.57 -13.07 -8.59
CA LEU A 254 7.53 -13.94 -7.41
C LEU A 254 6.11 -14.38 -7.04
N TYR A 255 5.13 -13.49 -7.17
CA TYR A 255 3.73 -13.84 -6.98
C TYR A 255 3.25 -14.88 -8.01
N SER A 256 3.65 -14.76 -9.27
CA SER A 256 3.33 -15.77 -10.30
C SER A 256 3.91 -17.14 -9.99
N ILE A 257 5.14 -17.18 -9.46
CA ILE A 257 5.76 -18.43 -8.97
C ILE A 257 4.98 -18.99 -7.77
N ALA A 258 4.55 -18.12 -6.84
CA ALA A 258 3.76 -18.52 -5.68
C ALA A 258 2.40 -19.10 -6.09
N GLU A 259 1.70 -18.46 -7.02
CA GLU A 259 0.42 -18.91 -7.58
C GLU A 259 0.56 -20.26 -8.29
N PHE A 260 1.61 -20.44 -9.09
CA PHE A 260 1.89 -21.72 -9.75
C PHE A 260 2.13 -22.85 -8.75
N ASN A 261 2.98 -22.59 -7.75
CA ASN A 261 3.26 -23.56 -6.68
C ASN A 261 2.01 -23.88 -5.86
N TYR A 262 1.17 -22.88 -5.58
CA TYR A 262 -0.09 -23.07 -4.87
C TYR A 262 -1.05 -23.96 -5.65
N ARG A 263 -1.30 -23.64 -6.93
CA ARG A 263 -2.21 -24.42 -7.79
C ARG A 263 -1.74 -25.86 -7.93
N LYS A 264 -0.44 -26.09 -8.11
CA LYS A 264 0.15 -27.43 -8.17
C LYS A 264 -0.10 -28.21 -6.88
N ASN A 265 0.11 -27.59 -5.72
CA ASN A 265 -0.13 -28.26 -4.43
C ASN A 265 -1.61 -28.59 -4.22
N VAL A 266 -2.52 -27.66 -4.56
CA VAL A 266 -3.96 -27.88 -4.49
C VAL A 266 -4.37 -29.04 -5.40
N GLU A 267 -3.87 -29.09 -6.64
CA GLU A 267 -4.18 -30.17 -7.58
C GLU A 267 -3.71 -31.54 -7.06
N ILE A 268 -2.53 -31.62 -6.44
CA ILE A 268 -2.03 -32.85 -5.83
C ILE A 268 -2.91 -33.28 -4.65
N THR A 269 -3.29 -32.35 -3.77
CA THR A 269 -4.17 -32.66 -2.63
C THR A 269 -5.57 -33.08 -3.06
N CYS A 270 -6.13 -32.48 -4.11
CA CYS A 270 -7.40 -32.92 -4.69
C CYS A 270 -7.28 -34.32 -5.29
N LYS A 271 -6.22 -34.61 -6.06
CA LYS A 271 -5.97 -35.97 -6.58
C LYS A 271 -5.83 -37.01 -5.47
N GLU A 272 -5.17 -36.66 -4.36
CA GLU A 272 -5.03 -37.54 -3.21
C GLU A 272 -6.37 -37.78 -2.52
N LYS A 273 -7.21 -36.75 -2.38
CA LYS A 273 -8.58 -36.88 -1.86
C LYS A 273 -9.48 -37.70 -2.78
N ASP A 274 -9.44 -37.46 -4.09
CA ASP A 274 -10.18 -38.25 -5.07
C ASP A 274 -9.75 -39.72 -5.02
N VAL A 275 -8.46 -40.01 -4.81
CA VAL A 275 -7.96 -41.39 -4.64
C VAL A 275 -8.47 -42.02 -3.33
N VAL A 276 -8.58 -41.25 -2.26
CA VAL A 276 -9.13 -41.71 -0.97
C VAL A 276 -10.66 -41.88 -1.02
N GLU A 277 -11.41 -40.97 -1.66
CA GLU A 277 -12.86 -41.09 -1.93
C GLU A 277 -13.17 -42.21 -2.94
N ASN A 278 -12.27 -42.48 -3.89
CA ASN A 278 -12.44 -43.66 -4.75
C ASN A 278 -12.10 -44.99 -4.03
N MET A 279 -11.42 -44.95 -2.88
CA MET A 279 -11.25 -46.11 -1.98
C MET A 279 -12.35 -46.21 -0.91
N ASN A 280 -13.01 -45.11 -0.58
CA ASN A 280 -14.15 -45.02 0.33
C ASN A 280 -15.35 -44.49 -0.45
N MET A 281 -16.15 -45.39 -1.05
CA MET A 281 -17.39 -45.06 -1.76
C MET A 281 -18.11 -43.80 -1.23
N ASP A 282 -18.32 -42.86 -2.15
CA ASP A 282 -19.36 -41.82 -2.20
C ASP A 282 -19.17 -40.54 -1.35
N GLU A 283 -18.39 -39.58 -1.86
CA GLU A 283 -18.82 -38.17 -2.02
C GLU A 283 -17.88 -37.47 -3.04
N LYS A 284 -18.35 -36.44 -3.76
CA LYS A 284 -17.62 -35.78 -4.85
C LYS A 284 -17.27 -34.34 -4.46
N CYS A 285 -16.01 -33.99 -4.72
CA CYS A 285 -15.46 -32.63 -4.68
C CYS A 285 -16.14 -31.66 -5.66
#